data_AF-A0A094B922-F1
#
_entry.id   AF-A0A094B922-F1
#
_cell.length_a   1.000
_cell.length_b   1.000
_cell.length_c   1.000
_cell.angle_alpha   90.00
_cell.angle_beta   90.00
_cell.angle_gamma   90.00
#
_symmetry.space_group_name_H-M   'P 1'
#
loop_
_entity.id
_entity.type
_entity.pdbx_description
1 polymer ?
#
loop_
_entity_poly.entity_id
_entity_poly.type
_entity_poly.pdbx_seq_one_letter_code
_entity_poly.pdbx_strand_id
1 'polypeptide(L)'
;MASRTDQFKAAKKEMQRAFEKAEAEENRKIKETDEAKEPSPWLRRVGCIPHLAGVDRKGVREFVEPVDEKEEPHLAIMCTAFEWLIQDAQHYAVRDVVGIHTLFEANKKEVEKETNMPFDSWMDITTIERYVEVWKQLLLFVFRAEDDEAEFRPLYVLTEAQQSAMQTVRDKIGAFQEWKQEQEKSAESRDRDEDEGFNDGEDEEEVEVYEGAGEEVDEGFEDEMSEETKWMRQIQREVLRFCITLLDHPLQDSEYQSPIISGLAVLMIKGDKGWHDAEDFTTKYSAVIKLAQLMVVQEAYEQRQEQIRTYQSEMTEVEARKKATSYYRLVKQFVAQFTTMAHGGRDPTPMQWIYQTRSYGFKIRYTTPAAGKIQWIRDEVLYPGTRVQMSQLRSMVHGLIGEARDELFRKLMVVTDEGGVPSIDWDNTVDQPSETKVGWSFLDDERNKFGAHKEWWLFERIYQEQALREQFLDDDGLLKPGAGEAYQRHVERFLELLLILIHLCAGQPSRATEILGLRWKNTANGGVRNVIIENGLVGLVGQYHKGYRSSSNIKIIHRYLPKEVGELL
;
A
#
# COMPACT_ATOMS: atom_id res chain seq x y z
N MET A 1 -56.37 7.82 34.01
CA MET A 1 -56.25 8.16 32.57
C MET A 1 -54.84 8.66 32.34
N ALA A 2 -54.10 8.08 31.38
CA ALA A 2 -52.78 8.61 31.02
C ALA A 2 -52.92 10.06 30.55
N SER A 3 -51.97 10.93 30.92
CA SER A 3 -51.97 12.32 30.49
C SER A 3 -51.91 12.38 28.96
N ARG A 4 -52.53 13.40 28.36
CA ARG A 4 -52.48 13.67 26.91
C ARG A 4 -51.03 13.76 26.39
N THR A 5 -50.10 14.16 27.27
CA THR A 5 -48.65 14.21 27.00
C THR A 5 -48.01 12.82 26.95
N ASP A 6 -48.46 11.88 27.77
CA ASP A 6 -47.96 10.49 27.78
C ASP A 6 -48.47 9.72 26.56
N GLN A 7 -49.72 9.97 26.15
CA GLN A 7 -50.29 9.45 24.91
C GLN A 7 -49.54 9.96 23.67
N PHE A 8 -49.17 11.26 23.65
CA PHE A 8 -48.39 11.82 22.55
C PHE A 8 -46.96 11.24 22.47
N LYS A 9 -46.29 11.06 23.62
CA LYS A 9 -44.96 10.42 23.66
C LYS A 9 -45.02 8.95 23.19
N ALA A 10 -46.06 8.22 23.59
CA ALA A 10 -46.28 6.85 23.15
C ALA A 10 -46.51 6.78 21.64
N ALA A 11 -47.40 7.62 21.10
CA ALA A 11 -47.68 7.69 19.66
C ALA A 11 -46.44 8.12 18.85
N LYS A 12 -45.65 9.09 19.33
CA LYS A 12 -44.38 9.48 18.67
C LYS A 12 -43.40 8.31 18.61
N LYS A 13 -43.25 7.56 19.70
CA LYS A 13 -42.33 6.40 19.78
C LYS A 13 -42.80 5.26 18.87
N GLU A 14 -44.10 5.02 18.81
CA GLU A 14 -44.69 4.02 17.91
C GLU A 14 -44.52 4.41 16.44
N MET A 15 -44.80 5.67 16.10
CA MET A 15 -44.61 6.20 14.75
C MET A 15 -43.14 6.16 14.34
N GLN A 16 -42.21 6.50 15.24
CA GLN A 16 -40.77 6.40 14.98
C GLN A 16 -40.32 4.95 14.75
N ARG A 17 -40.80 3.98 15.55
CA ARG A 17 -40.55 2.55 15.32
C ARG A 17 -41.14 2.06 14.00
N ALA A 18 -42.32 2.54 13.63
CA ALA A 18 -42.95 2.19 12.36
C ALA A 18 -42.15 2.74 11.17
N PHE A 19 -41.65 3.98 11.25
CA PHE A 19 -40.75 4.56 10.26
C PHE A 19 -39.43 3.79 10.17
N GLU A 20 -38.78 3.51 11.30
CA GLU A 20 -37.53 2.74 11.35
C GLU A 20 -37.73 1.33 10.76
N LYS A 21 -38.86 0.68 11.03
CA LYS A 21 -39.18 -0.63 10.46
C LYS A 21 -39.44 -0.56 8.95
N ALA A 22 -40.20 0.44 8.49
CA ALA A 22 -40.48 0.63 7.07
C ALA A 22 -39.20 0.96 6.29
N GLU A 23 -38.33 1.82 6.84
CA GLU A 23 -37.03 2.17 6.27
C GLU A 23 -36.09 0.95 6.25
N ALA A 24 -36.07 0.14 7.31
CA ALA A 24 -35.29 -1.10 7.33
C ALA A 24 -35.79 -2.12 6.30
N GLU A 25 -37.10 -2.27 6.14
CA GLU A 25 -37.71 -3.17 5.14
C GLU A 25 -37.49 -2.66 3.71
N GLU A 26 -37.53 -1.34 3.51
CA GLU A 26 -37.19 -0.70 2.23
C GLU A 26 -35.72 -0.87 1.86
N ASN A 27 -34.81 -0.73 2.83
CA ASN A 27 -33.36 -0.87 2.63
C ASN A 27 -32.87 -2.32 2.58
N ARG A 28 -33.73 -3.29 2.87
CA ARG A 28 -33.38 -4.72 2.96
C ARG A 28 -33.01 -5.31 1.60
N LYS A 29 -33.85 -5.11 0.58
CA LYS A 29 -33.61 -5.62 -0.78
C LYS A 29 -33.11 -4.52 -1.69
N ILE A 30 -32.16 -4.84 -2.55
CA ILE A 30 -31.69 -3.89 -3.57
C ILE A 30 -32.81 -3.73 -4.61
N LYS A 31 -33.25 -2.49 -4.81
CA LYS A 31 -34.26 -2.14 -5.81
C LYS A 31 -33.61 -1.42 -6.98
N GLU A 32 -34.15 -1.62 -8.18
CA GLU A 32 -33.80 -0.76 -9.30
C GLU A 32 -34.16 0.68 -8.99
N THR A 33 -33.22 1.58 -9.27
CA THR A 33 -33.39 3.01 -9.04
C THR A 33 -34.01 3.66 -10.27
N ASP A 34 -35.00 4.52 -10.03
CA ASP A 34 -35.54 5.41 -11.06
C ASP A 34 -34.49 6.48 -11.37
N GLU A 35 -33.78 6.33 -12.49
CA GLU A 35 -32.68 7.22 -12.89
C GLU A 35 -33.08 8.70 -12.96
N ALA A 36 -34.38 8.99 -13.22
CA ALA A 36 -34.87 10.37 -13.25
C ALA A 36 -34.91 11.00 -11.85
N LYS A 37 -34.99 10.19 -10.80
CA LYS A 37 -35.01 10.62 -9.40
C LYS A 37 -33.64 10.58 -8.75
N GLU A 38 -32.80 9.60 -9.09
CA GLU A 38 -31.48 9.39 -8.50
C GLU A 38 -30.37 9.24 -9.57
N PRO A 39 -30.05 10.32 -10.31
CA PRO A 39 -29.12 10.24 -11.44
C PRO A 39 -27.69 9.96 -10.96
N SER A 40 -27.14 8.81 -11.36
CA SER A 40 -25.74 8.47 -11.14
C SER A 40 -25.10 7.91 -12.42
N PRO A 41 -24.34 8.72 -13.18
CA PRO A 41 -23.62 8.25 -14.37
C PRO A 41 -22.66 7.09 -14.06
N TRP A 42 -22.11 7.08 -12.85
CA TRP A 42 -21.25 6.01 -12.35
C TRP A 42 -21.99 4.69 -12.22
N LEU A 43 -23.05 4.65 -11.41
CA LEU A 43 -23.79 3.40 -11.14
C LEU A 43 -24.51 2.91 -12.39
N ARG A 44 -24.95 3.82 -13.26
CA ARG A 44 -25.48 3.49 -14.59
C ARG A 44 -24.45 2.81 -15.49
N ARG A 45 -23.22 3.32 -15.53
CA ARG A 45 -22.16 2.74 -16.36
C ARG A 45 -21.68 1.40 -15.81
N VAL A 46 -21.62 1.26 -14.49
CA VAL A 46 -21.20 0.01 -13.85
C VAL A 46 -22.28 -1.06 -14.03
N GLY A 47 -23.55 -0.74 -13.82
CA GLY A 47 -24.65 -1.71 -13.97
C GLY A 47 -24.90 -2.61 -12.76
N CYS A 48 -24.33 -2.29 -11.59
CA CYS A 48 -24.41 -3.16 -10.41
C CYS A 48 -25.80 -3.20 -9.78
N ILE A 49 -26.60 -2.14 -9.91
CA ILE A 49 -27.94 -2.06 -9.31
C ILE A 49 -28.90 -3.05 -10.00
N PRO A 50 -29.06 -3.05 -11.34
CA PRO A 50 -29.87 -4.06 -12.02
C PRO A 50 -29.38 -5.48 -11.76
N HIS A 51 -28.06 -5.70 -11.74
CA HIS A 51 -27.47 -7.03 -11.49
C HIS A 51 -27.83 -7.60 -10.11
N LEU A 52 -27.80 -6.76 -9.07
CA LEU A 52 -28.08 -7.18 -7.70
C LEU A 52 -29.54 -6.97 -7.29
N ALA A 53 -30.41 -6.58 -8.23
CA ALA A 53 -31.81 -6.29 -7.95
C ALA A 53 -32.53 -7.52 -7.40
N GLY A 54 -33.29 -7.34 -6.32
CA GLY A 54 -34.08 -8.40 -5.68
C GLY A 54 -33.34 -9.22 -4.62
N VAL A 55 -32.01 -9.13 -4.56
CA VAL A 55 -31.19 -9.82 -3.57
C VAL A 55 -31.15 -9.02 -2.24
N ASP A 56 -31.04 -9.74 -1.12
CA ASP A 56 -30.91 -9.13 0.21
C ASP A 56 -29.54 -8.46 0.36
N ARG A 57 -29.54 -7.16 0.64
CA ARG A 57 -28.35 -6.32 0.72
C ARG A 57 -27.38 -6.78 1.80
N LYS A 58 -27.90 -7.27 2.93
CA LYS A 58 -27.09 -7.74 4.05
C LYS A 58 -26.53 -9.12 3.73
N GLY A 59 -27.37 -10.03 3.21
CA GLY A 59 -26.97 -11.37 2.81
C GLY A 59 -25.82 -11.37 1.81
N VAL A 60 -25.92 -10.62 0.70
CA VAL A 60 -24.82 -10.59 -0.28
C VAL A 60 -23.54 -9.97 0.27
N ARG A 61 -23.64 -9.10 1.26
CA ARG A 61 -22.46 -8.50 1.90
C ARG A 61 -21.73 -9.51 2.77
N GLU A 62 -22.43 -10.44 3.39
CA GLU A 62 -21.82 -11.51 4.20
C GLU A 62 -20.86 -12.37 3.36
N PHE A 63 -21.07 -12.50 2.04
CA PHE A 63 -20.13 -13.19 1.15
C PHE A 63 -18.74 -12.54 1.02
N VAL A 64 -18.60 -11.25 1.34
CA VAL A 64 -17.34 -10.49 1.23
C VAL A 64 -16.79 -10.02 2.59
N GLU A 65 -17.45 -10.41 3.69
CA GLU A 65 -16.95 -10.10 5.04
C GLU A 65 -15.70 -10.93 5.37
N PRO A 66 -14.86 -10.50 6.32
CA PRO A 66 -13.72 -11.28 6.77
C PRO A 66 -14.10 -12.71 7.20
N VAL A 67 -13.15 -13.63 7.13
CA VAL A 67 -13.33 -15.02 7.57
C VAL A 67 -13.35 -15.10 9.10
N ASP A 68 -14.26 -15.90 9.65
CA ASP A 68 -14.12 -16.40 11.02
C ASP A 68 -13.35 -17.72 10.99
N GLU A 69 -12.12 -17.73 11.49
CA GLU A 69 -11.24 -18.90 11.45
C GLU A 69 -11.82 -20.14 12.16
N LYS A 70 -12.73 -19.94 13.12
CA LYS A 70 -13.36 -21.04 13.86
C LYS A 70 -14.53 -21.63 13.10
N GLU A 71 -15.33 -20.79 12.45
CA GLU A 71 -16.51 -21.24 11.70
C GLU A 71 -16.15 -21.72 10.29
N GLU A 72 -15.17 -21.08 9.64
CA GLU A 72 -14.78 -21.31 8.25
C GLU A 72 -13.26 -21.60 8.11
N PRO A 73 -12.70 -22.62 8.79
CA PRO A 73 -11.25 -22.89 8.79
C PRO A 73 -10.69 -23.17 7.39
N HIS A 74 -11.50 -23.72 6.49
CA HIS A 74 -11.10 -23.99 5.11
C HIS A 74 -10.90 -22.70 4.30
N LEU A 75 -11.74 -21.68 4.50
CA LEU A 75 -11.57 -20.37 3.86
C LEU A 75 -10.40 -19.60 4.47
N ALA A 76 -10.14 -19.77 5.77
CA ALA A 76 -8.98 -19.18 6.43
C ALA A 76 -7.67 -19.71 5.81
N ILE A 77 -7.56 -21.03 5.63
CA ILE A 77 -6.42 -21.67 4.95
C ILE A 77 -6.25 -21.14 3.53
N MET A 78 -7.33 -21.03 2.75
CA MET A 78 -7.29 -20.47 1.39
C MET A 78 -6.77 -19.02 1.39
N CYS A 79 -7.25 -18.21 2.33
CA CYS A 79 -6.86 -16.81 2.48
C CYS A 79 -5.37 -16.67 2.84
N THR A 80 -4.87 -17.49 3.78
CA THR A 80 -3.44 -17.54 4.13
C THR A 80 -2.60 -18.01 2.96
N ALA A 81 -3.04 -19.04 2.24
CA ALA A 81 -2.35 -19.51 1.04
C ALA A 81 -2.29 -18.41 -0.04
N PHE A 82 -3.38 -17.67 -0.24
CA PHE A 82 -3.39 -16.54 -1.17
C PHE A 82 -2.44 -15.41 -0.75
N GLU A 83 -2.36 -15.09 0.55
CA GLU A 83 -1.41 -14.11 1.07
C GLU A 83 0.03 -14.49 0.79
N TRP A 84 0.42 -15.73 1.11
CA TRP A 84 1.77 -16.24 0.86
C TRP A 84 2.08 -16.29 -0.63
N LEU A 85 1.11 -16.70 -1.47
CA LEU A 85 1.23 -16.67 -2.93
C LEU A 85 1.60 -15.26 -3.44
N ILE A 86 0.98 -14.21 -2.90
CA ILE A 86 1.26 -12.84 -3.33
C ILE A 86 2.63 -12.37 -2.84
N GLN A 87 3.05 -12.77 -1.63
CA GLN A 87 4.40 -12.48 -1.12
C GLN A 87 5.48 -13.13 -1.99
N ASP A 88 5.34 -14.41 -2.30
CA ASP A 88 6.23 -15.15 -3.21
C ASP A 88 6.27 -14.49 -4.58
N ALA A 89 5.09 -14.13 -5.13
CA ALA A 89 5.02 -13.46 -6.41
C ALA A 89 5.72 -12.09 -6.42
N GLN A 90 5.72 -11.33 -5.32
CA GLN A 90 6.48 -10.09 -5.23
C GLN A 90 7.99 -10.33 -5.30
N HIS A 91 8.47 -11.43 -4.72
CA HIS A 91 9.87 -11.83 -4.75
C HIS A 91 10.31 -12.27 -6.15
N TYR A 92 9.50 -13.05 -6.85
CA TYR A 92 9.84 -13.56 -8.17
C TYR A 92 9.61 -12.55 -9.31
N ALA A 93 8.66 -11.62 -9.17
CA ALA A 93 8.35 -10.62 -10.19
C ALA A 93 9.32 -9.42 -10.21
N VAL A 94 10.62 -9.68 -10.08
CA VAL A 94 11.69 -8.68 -10.08
C VAL A 94 12.64 -8.85 -11.27
N ARG A 95 13.41 -7.80 -11.57
CA ARG A 95 14.30 -7.77 -12.73
C ARG A 95 15.32 -8.90 -12.73
N ASP A 96 15.85 -9.25 -11.56
CA ASP A 96 16.95 -10.20 -11.43
C ASP A 96 16.49 -11.65 -11.63
N VAL A 97 15.20 -11.94 -11.44
CA VAL A 97 14.61 -13.27 -11.63
C VAL A 97 14.03 -13.43 -13.05
N VAL A 98 13.08 -12.58 -13.43
CA VAL A 98 12.33 -12.76 -14.70
C VAL A 98 12.87 -11.92 -15.87
N GLY A 99 13.73 -10.95 -15.59
CA GLY A 99 14.30 -10.04 -16.59
C GLY A 99 13.41 -8.84 -16.92
N ILE A 100 14.05 -7.73 -17.28
CA ILE A 100 13.37 -6.45 -17.53
C ILE A 100 12.34 -6.51 -18.66
N HIS A 101 12.64 -7.22 -19.75
CA HIS A 101 11.73 -7.34 -20.90
C HIS A 101 10.44 -8.09 -20.55
N THR A 102 10.53 -9.08 -19.66
CA THR A 102 9.36 -9.78 -19.13
C THR A 102 8.47 -8.83 -18.32
N LEU A 103 9.08 -7.97 -17.49
CA LEU A 103 8.34 -6.96 -16.72
C LEU A 103 7.67 -5.91 -17.62
N PHE A 104 8.27 -5.54 -18.74
CA PHE A 104 7.60 -4.69 -19.74
C PHE A 104 6.36 -5.39 -20.31
N GLU A 105 6.46 -6.66 -20.71
CA GLU A 105 5.28 -7.40 -21.18
C GLU A 105 4.20 -7.51 -20.09
N ALA A 106 4.56 -7.84 -18.85
CA ALA A 106 3.63 -7.93 -17.72
C ALA A 106 2.81 -6.65 -17.49
N ASN A 107 3.37 -5.48 -17.84
CA ASN A 107 2.70 -4.19 -17.65
C ASN A 107 1.83 -3.76 -18.84
N LYS A 108 1.76 -4.54 -19.93
CA LYS A 108 0.92 -4.19 -21.08
C LYS A 108 -0.56 -4.25 -20.72
N LYS A 109 -1.32 -3.31 -21.30
CA LYS A 109 -2.79 -3.25 -21.21
C LYS A 109 -3.47 -3.59 -22.54
N GLU A 110 -2.72 -3.46 -23.63
CA GLU A 110 -3.14 -3.73 -25.01
C GLU A 110 -2.01 -4.53 -25.66
N VAL A 111 -2.36 -5.55 -26.45
CA VAL A 111 -1.37 -6.46 -27.05
C VAL A 111 -0.41 -5.74 -28.00
N GLU A 112 -0.94 -4.83 -28.81
CA GLU A 112 -0.18 -4.14 -29.88
C GLU A 112 0.54 -2.87 -29.39
N LYS A 113 0.28 -2.44 -28.16
CA LYS A 113 0.81 -1.18 -27.64
C LYS A 113 1.97 -1.44 -26.70
N GLU A 114 3.12 -0.89 -27.07
CA GLU A 114 4.27 -0.90 -26.18
C GLU A 114 4.04 -0.04 -24.94
N THR A 115 4.57 -0.50 -23.82
CA THR A 115 4.59 0.24 -22.55
C THR A 115 5.96 0.89 -22.37
N ASN A 116 5.96 2.11 -21.84
CA ASN A 116 7.19 2.83 -21.52
C ASN A 116 7.73 2.51 -20.13
N MET A 117 7.01 1.68 -19.35
CA MET A 117 7.37 1.34 -17.98
C MET A 117 7.30 -0.18 -17.76
N PRO A 118 8.31 -0.78 -17.09
CA PRO A 118 8.21 -2.15 -16.63
C PRO A 118 7.18 -2.27 -15.50
N PHE A 119 6.67 -3.47 -15.27
CA PHE A 119 5.85 -3.79 -14.12
C PHE A 119 6.70 -3.69 -12.84
N ASP A 120 6.25 -2.87 -11.89
CA ASP A 120 6.87 -2.73 -10.56
C ASP A 120 6.15 -3.65 -9.56
N SER A 121 6.76 -4.76 -9.13
CA SER A 121 6.16 -5.65 -8.13
C SER A 121 6.17 -5.05 -6.72
N TRP A 122 7.01 -4.03 -6.48
CA TRP A 122 7.14 -3.40 -5.19
C TRP A 122 5.94 -2.50 -4.90
N MET A 123 5.34 -2.71 -3.74
CA MET A 123 4.26 -1.91 -3.19
C MET A 123 4.58 -1.67 -1.72
N ASP A 124 4.23 -0.49 -1.19
CA ASP A 124 4.32 -0.27 0.25
C ASP A 124 3.38 -1.24 0.99
N ILE A 125 3.77 -1.63 2.21
CA ILE A 125 3.08 -2.65 3.04
C ILE A 125 1.57 -2.37 3.11
N THR A 126 1.19 -1.12 3.39
CA THR A 126 -0.22 -0.73 3.48
C THR A 126 -0.99 -0.87 2.17
N THR A 127 -0.31 -0.69 1.04
CA THR A 127 -0.92 -0.84 -0.30
C THR A 127 -1.09 -2.30 -0.65
N ILE A 128 -0.10 -3.16 -0.38
CA ILE A 128 -0.20 -4.58 -0.68
C ILE A 128 -1.27 -5.26 0.19
N GLU A 129 -1.33 -4.97 1.50
CA GLU A 129 -2.37 -5.47 2.41
C GLU A 129 -3.77 -5.15 1.88
N ARG A 130 -4.01 -3.88 1.52
CA ARG A 130 -5.29 -3.46 0.95
C ARG A 130 -5.60 -4.16 -0.39
N TYR A 131 -4.58 -4.40 -1.21
CA TYR A 131 -4.78 -5.03 -2.52
C TYR A 131 -5.09 -6.52 -2.39
N VAL A 132 -4.38 -7.20 -1.49
CA VAL A 132 -4.61 -8.60 -1.12
C VAL A 132 -6.02 -8.75 -0.56
N GLU A 133 -6.44 -7.85 0.33
CA GLU A 133 -7.78 -7.88 0.91
C GLU A 133 -8.88 -7.83 -0.16
N VAL A 134 -8.74 -7.00 -1.21
CA VAL A 134 -9.74 -6.97 -2.30
C VAL A 134 -9.84 -8.33 -3.00
N TRP A 135 -8.73 -9.02 -3.24
CA TRP A 135 -8.76 -10.35 -3.87
C TRP A 135 -9.26 -11.44 -2.92
N LYS A 136 -8.90 -11.39 -1.64
CA LYS A 136 -9.48 -12.27 -0.62
C LYS A 136 -11.00 -12.15 -0.61
N GLN A 137 -11.53 -10.93 -0.59
CA GLN A 137 -12.98 -10.72 -0.65
C GLN A 137 -13.61 -11.30 -1.93
N LEU A 138 -12.93 -11.24 -3.08
CA LEU A 138 -13.42 -11.86 -4.31
C LEU A 138 -13.39 -13.39 -4.26
N LEU A 139 -12.34 -13.99 -3.67
CA LEU A 139 -12.26 -15.44 -3.47
C LEU A 139 -13.34 -15.91 -2.49
N LEU A 140 -13.50 -15.24 -1.36
CA LEU A 140 -14.55 -15.50 -0.37
C LEU A 140 -15.93 -15.38 -0.99
N PHE A 141 -16.15 -14.35 -1.82
CA PHE A 141 -17.40 -14.19 -2.54
C PHE A 141 -17.74 -15.43 -3.36
N VAL A 142 -16.81 -15.91 -4.19
CA VAL A 142 -17.08 -17.06 -5.06
C VAL A 142 -17.29 -18.33 -4.25
N PHE A 143 -16.48 -18.58 -3.21
CA PHE A 143 -16.62 -19.77 -2.38
C PHE A 143 -17.93 -19.78 -1.59
N ARG A 144 -18.24 -18.71 -0.86
CA ARG A 144 -19.47 -18.63 -0.07
C ARG A 144 -20.72 -18.62 -0.95
N ALA A 145 -20.70 -17.95 -2.10
CA ALA A 145 -21.84 -17.92 -3.01
C ALA A 145 -22.12 -19.27 -3.69
N GLU A 146 -21.12 -20.13 -3.88
CA GLU A 146 -21.34 -21.50 -4.36
C GLU A 146 -21.80 -22.46 -3.26
N ASP A 147 -21.55 -22.14 -1.99
CA ASP A 147 -22.02 -22.93 -0.84
C ASP A 147 -23.42 -22.54 -0.37
N ASP A 148 -23.94 -21.38 -0.78
CA ASP A 148 -25.29 -20.90 -0.47
C ASP A 148 -26.34 -21.34 -1.53
N GLU A 149 -27.62 -21.16 -1.21
CA GLU A 149 -28.72 -21.48 -2.10
C GLU A 149 -28.74 -20.53 -3.32
N ALA A 150 -29.07 -21.09 -4.49
CA ALA A 150 -29.07 -20.36 -5.75
C ALA A 150 -30.02 -19.13 -5.79
N GLU A 151 -31.02 -19.07 -4.92
CA GLU A 151 -31.94 -17.93 -4.79
C GLU A 151 -31.29 -16.71 -4.10
N PHE A 152 -30.29 -16.92 -3.25
CA PHE A 152 -29.67 -15.86 -2.45
C PHE A 152 -28.37 -15.31 -3.06
N ARG A 153 -27.78 -16.04 -4.02
CA ARG A 153 -26.55 -15.60 -4.68
C ARG A 153 -26.80 -14.69 -5.89
N PRO A 154 -25.93 -13.70 -6.15
CA PRO A 154 -25.96 -12.93 -7.39
C PRO A 154 -25.83 -13.81 -8.65
N LEU A 155 -26.43 -13.37 -9.76
CA LEU A 155 -26.46 -14.14 -11.01
C LEU A 155 -25.11 -14.12 -11.76
N TYR A 156 -24.28 -15.16 -11.57
CA TYR A 156 -23.09 -15.40 -12.39
C TYR A 156 -22.99 -16.88 -12.78
N VAL A 157 -22.03 -17.22 -13.66
CA VAL A 157 -21.84 -18.60 -14.13
C VAL A 157 -20.36 -18.97 -14.03
N LEU A 158 -20.04 -20.08 -13.35
CA LEU A 158 -18.70 -20.64 -13.39
C LEU A 158 -18.51 -21.49 -14.65
N THR A 159 -17.39 -21.31 -15.34
CA THR A 159 -16.97 -22.19 -16.45
C THR A 159 -16.57 -23.57 -15.92
N GLU A 160 -16.54 -24.59 -16.78
CA GLU A 160 -16.08 -25.95 -16.38
C GLU A 160 -14.66 -25.92 -15.80
N ALA A 161 -13.77 -25.11 -16.38
CA ALA A 161 -12.41 -24.93 -15.88
C ALA A 161 -12.39 -24.28 -14.48
N GLN A 162 -13.25 -23.29 -14.24
CA GLN A 162 -13.38 -22.62 -12.94
C GLN A 162 -13.94 -23.57 -11.88
N GLN A 163 -14.98 -24.34 -12.21
CA GLN A 163 -15.55 -25.35 -11.30
C GLN A 163 -14.52 -26.43 -10.93
N SER A 164 -13.78 -26.93 -11.92
CA SER A 164 -12.72 -27.94 -11.72
C SER A 164 -11.58 -27.41 -10.85
N ALA A 165 -11.10 -26.20 -11.13
CA ALA A 165 -10.05 -25.57 -10.33
C ALA A 165 -10.51 -25.29 -8.89
N MET A 166 -11.75 -24.81 -8.72
CA MET A 166 -12.35 -24.59 -7.40
C MET A 166 -12.45 -25.88 -6.59
N GLN A 167 -12.90 -26.98 -7.22
CA GLN A 167 -12.98 -28.28 -6.57
C GLN A 167 -11.59 -28.79 -6.18
N THR A 168 -10.58 -28.59 -7.03
CA THR A 168 -9.19 -28.98 -6.73
C THR A 168 -8.65 -28.23 -5.51
N VAL A 169 -8.96 -26.94 -5.36
CA VAL A 169 -8.63 -26.16 -4.16
C VAL A 169 -9.33 -26.75 -2.93
N ARG A 170 -10.63 -27.07 -3.01
CA ARG A 170 -11.37 -27.70 -1.91
C ARG A 170 -10.76 -29.02 -1.48
N ASP A 171 -10.45 -29.89 -2.45
CA ASP A 171 -9.88 -31.20 -2.20
C ASP A 171 -8.51 -31.11 -1.51
N LYS A 172 -7.65 -30.18 -1.96
CA LYS A 172 -6.32 -29.95 -1.35
C LYS A 172 -6.41 -29.40 0.06
N ILE A 173 -7.32 -28.46 0.32
CA ILE A 173 -7.54 -27.92 1.67
C ILE A 173 -8.12 -29.00 2.58
N GLY A 174 -9.08 -29.80 2.11
CA GLY A 174 -9.64 -30.92 2.87
C GLY A 174 -8.57 -31.94 3.27
N ALA A 175 -7.74 -32.37 2.31
CA ALA A 175 -6.65 -33.30 2.58
C ALA A 175 -5.61 -32.74 3.58
N PHE A 176 -5.33 -31.43 3.53
CA PHE A 176 -4.46 -30.78 4.50
C PHE A 176 -5.07 -30.75 5.91
N GLN A 177 -6.38 -30.49 6.02
CA GLN A 177 -7.08 -30.52 7.32
C GLN A 177 -7.11 -31.93 7.93
N GLU A 178 -7.36 -32.95 7.10
CA GLU A 178 -7.30 -34.35 7.54
C GLU A 178 -5.91 -34.70 8.06
N TRP A 179 -4.86 -34.34 7.30
CA TRP A 179 -3.47 -34.53 7.72
C TRP A 179 -3.16 -33.82 9.05
N LYS A 180 -3.62 -32.57 9.24
CA LYS A 180 -3.39 -31.80 10.47
C LYS A 180 -4.05 -32.47 11.69
N GLN A 181 -5.28 -32.96 11.53
CA GLN A 181 -5.98 -33.72 12.57
C GLN A 181 -5.30 -35.04 12.91
N GLU A 182 -4.67 -35.71 11.93
CA GLU A 182 -3.91 -36.95 12.17
C GLU A 182 -2.62 -36.69 12.97
N GLN A 183 -1.95 -35.56 12.72
CA GLN A 183 -0.78 -35.14 13.49
C GLN A 183 -1.14 -34.81 14.93
N GLU A 184 -2.24 -34.06 15.15
CA GLU A 184 -2.73 -33.71 16.50
C GLU A 184 -3.10 -34.96 17.30
N LYS A 185 -3.81 -35.93 16.70
CA LYS A 185 -4.13 -37.21 17.35
C LYS A 185 -2.89 -38.04 17.66
N SER A 186 -1.88 -37.98 16.79
CA SER A 186 -0.61 -38.68 17.00
C SER A 186 0.21 -38.05 18.14
N ALA A 187 0.17 -36.72 18.28
CA ALA A 187 0.76 -36.01 19.41
C ALA A 187 0.05 -36.34 20.74
N GLU A 188 -1.28 -36.29 20.78
CA GLU A 188 -2.07 -36.67 21.97
C GLU A 188 -1.88 -38.13 22.41
N SER A 189 -1.52 -39.02 21.47
CA SER A 189 -1.22 -40.42 21.77
C SER A 189 0.19 -40.63 22.35
N ARG A 190 1.15 -39.73 22.04
CA ARG A 190 2.51 -39.75 22.61
C ARG A 190 2.53 -39.17 24.02
N ASP A 191 1.72 -38.15 24.29
CA ASP A 191 1.60 -37.53 25.63
C ASP A 191 0.87 -38.42 26.67
N ARG A 192 0.33 -39.58 26.27
CA ARG A 192 -0.24 -40.57 27.21
C ARG A 192 0.75 -41.62 27.70
N ASP A 193 1.92 -41.74 27.06
CA ASP A 193 2.92 -42.76 27.39
C ASP A 193 4.18 -42.21 28.06
N GLU A 194 4.24 -40.90 28.35
CA GLU A 194 5.35 -40.25 29.07
C GLU A 194 4.85 -39.51 30.32
N ASP A 195 4.46 -40.28 31.35
CA ASP A 195 4.41 -39.78 32.74
C ASP A 195 5.64 -40.30 33.50
N GLU A 196 6.84 -39.81 33.16
CA GLU A 196 7.99 -39.78 34.08
C GLU A 196 8.95 -38.60 33.77
N GLY A 197 8.93 -37.58 34.64
CA GLY A 197 10.19 -36.98 35.13
C GLY A 197 10.71 -35.66 34.51
N PHE A 198 10.36 -34.55 35.19
CA PHE A 198 11.29 -33.50 35.67
C PHE A 198 12.03 -32.53 34.69
N ASN A 199 11.54 -31.28 34.71
CA ASN A 199 12.20 -29.99 34.98
C ASN A 199 12.97 -29.16 33.92
N ASP A 200 12.52 -27.89 33.85
CA ASP A 200 13.10 -26.59 33.50
C ASP A 200 14.13 -26.43 32.37
N GLY A 201 13.77 -25.53 31.46
CA GLY A 201 14.67 -24.76 30.61
C GLY A 201 13.84 -23.81 29.74
N GLU A 202 13.56 -22.62 30.26
CA GLU A 202 13.14 -21.48 29.43
C GLU A 202 14.30 -21.10 28.52
N ASP A 203 14.12 -21.18 27.20
CA ASP A 203 14.94 -20.45 26.24
C ASP A 203 14.00 -19.84 25.18
N GLU A 204 13.97 -18.51 25.16
CA GLU A 204 13.30 -17.68 24.17
C GLU A 204 14.08 -17.74 22.85
N GLU A 205 13.49 -18.28 21.78
CA GLU A 205 14.08 -18.20 20.44
C GLU A 205 13.70 -16.88 19.76
N GLU A 206 14.71 -16.03 19.59
CA GLU A 206 14.70 -14.82 18.77
C GLU A 206 14.43 -15.15 17.29
N VAL A 207 13.47 -14.45 16.69
CA VAL A 207 13.21 -14.48 15.25
C VAL A 207 14.28 -13.63 14.55
N GLU A 208 15.32 -14.28 14.02
CA GLU A 208 16.29 -13.63 13.12
C GLU A 208 15.67 -13.37 11.74
N VAL A 209 15.53 -12.09 11.39
CA VAL A 209 15.17 -11.62 10.05
C VAL A 209 16.44 -11.62 9.18
N TYR A 210 16.56 -12.59 8.26
CA TYR A 210 17.62 -12.59 7.25
C TYR A 210 17.20 -11.82 5.99
N GLU A 211 17.81 -10.65 5.77
CA GLU A 211 17.90 -10.01 4.46
C GLU A 211 18.96 -10.75 3.61
N GLY A 212 18.50 -11.62 2.71
CA GLY A 212 19.36 -12.36 1.76
C GLY A 212 18.88 -12.19 0.33
N ALA A 213 19.72 -11.57 -0.51
CA ALA A 213 19.47 -11.36 -1.92
C ALA A 213 19.56 -12.67 -2.72
N GLY A 214 18.47 -13.03 -3.40
CA GLY A 214 18.40 -13.85 -4.62
C GLY A 214 19.45 -14.94 -4.81
N GLU A 215 19.40 -16.01 -4.02
CA GLU A 215 19.89 -17.33 -4.43
C GLU A 215 18.70 -18.19 -4.85
N GLU A 216 18.81 -18.77 -6.04
CA GLU A 216 17.85 -19.73 -6.58
C GLU A 216 17.78 -20.94 -5.63
N VAL A 217 16.56 -21.41 -5.35
CA VAL A 217 16.30 -22.52 -4.43
C VAL A 217 17.10 -23.75 -4.88
N ASP A 218 18.14 -24.08 -4.12
CA ASP A 218 18.93 -25.30 -4.24
C ASP A 218 18.06 -26.51 -3.88
N GLU A 219 18.23 -27.64 -4.56
CA GLU A 219 17.49 -28.89 -4.28
C GLU A 219 17.69 -29.36 -2.82
N GLY A 220 18.76 -28.90 -2.15
CA GLY A 220 19.00 -29.12 -0.72
C GLY A 220 18.05 -28.37 0.24
N PHE A 221 17.37 -27.31 -0.19
CA PHE A 221 16.48 -26.50 0.66
C PHE A 221 15.06 -27.07 0.78
N GLU A 222 14.62 -27.94 -0.16
CA GLU A 222 13.28 -28.55 -0.10
C GLU A 222 13.18 -29.67 0.94
N ASP A 223 14.29 -30.32 1.29
CA ASP A 223 14.35 -31.41 2.28
C ASP A 223 14.31 -30.90 3.75
N GLU A 224 14.66 -29.62 3.99
CA GLU A 224 14.63 -29.00 5.33
C GLU A 224 13.29 -28.30 5.67
N MET A 225 12.38 -28.17 4.70
CA MET A 225 11.09 -27.51 4.95
C MET A 225 10.12 -28.39 5.74
N SER A 226 9.38 -27.77 6.66
CA SER A 226 8.28 -28.44 7.36
C SER A 226 7.23 -28.98 6.38
N GLU A 227 6.63 -30.14 6.71
CA GLU A 227 5.56 -30.73 5.90
C GLU A 227 4.35 -29.80 5.76
N GLU A 228 4.06 -28.96 6.77
CA GLU A 228 3.02 -27.94 6.70
C GLU A 228 3.32 -26.90 5.61
N THR A 229 4.58 -26.45 5.50
CA THR A 229 5.02 -25.54 4.44
C THR A 229 4.85 -26.17 3.05
N LYS A 230 5.16 -27.47 2.91
CA LYS A 230 4.97 -28.22 1.64
C LYS A 230 3.49 -28.29 1.26
N TRP A 231 2.60 -28.55 2.22
CA TRP A 231 1.15 -28.53 2.01
C TRP A 231 0.66 -27.14 1.56
N MET A 232 1.08 -26.09 2.26
CA MET A 232 0.70 -24.72 1.92
C MET A 232 1.17 -24.33 0.52
N ARG A 233 2.38 -24.72 0.08
CA ARG A 233 2.84 -24.51 -1.31
C ARG A 233 1.95 -25.21 -2.35
N GLN A 234 1.45 -26.41 -2.05
CA GLN A 234 0.52 -27.07 -2.96
C GLN A 234 -0.82 -26.33 -3.05
N ILE A 235 -1.35 -25.86 -1.92
CA ILE A 235 -2.60 -25.09 -1.88
C ILE A 235 -2.42 -23.75 -2.62
N GLN A 236 -1.30 -23.06 -2.42
CA GLN A 236 -0.94 -21.83 -3.16
C GLN A 236 -0.98 -22.05 -4.68
N ARG A 237 -0.40 -23.15 -5.17
CA ARG A 237 -0.37 -23.48 -6.60
C ARG A 237 -1.79 -23.63 -7.17
N GLU A 238 -2.67 -24.30 -6.45
CA GLU A 238 -4.06 -24.51 -6.91
C GLU A 238 -4.91 -23.23 -6.76
N VAL A 239 -4.68 -22.43 -5.72
CA VAL A 239 -5.30 -21.10 -5.55
C VAL A 239 -4.88 -20.17 -6.70
N LEU A 240 -3.59 -20.17 -7.08
CA LEU A 240 -3.11 -19.41 -8.24
C LEU A 240 -3.81 -19.85 -9.52
N ARG A 241 -3.88 -21.15 -9.79
CA ARG A 241 -4.59 -21.70 -10.96
C ARG A 241 -6.05 -21.27 -10.98
N PHE A 242 -6.74 -21.36 -9.85
CA PHE A 242 -8.11 -20.89 -9.73
C PHE A 242 -8.22 -19.39 -10.06
N CYS A 243 -7.39 -18.53 -9.48
CA CYS A 243 -7.34 -17.10 -9.81
C CYS A 243 -7.12 -16.85 -11.32
N ILE A 244 -6.22 -17.58 -11.97
CA ILE A 244 -6.00 -17.47 -13.42
C ILE A 244 -7.25 -17.89 -14.20
N THR A 245 -7.93 -18.97 -13.82
CA THR A 245 -9.20 -19.37 -14.48
C THR A 245 -10.33 -18.34 -14.30
N LEU A 246 -10.36 -17.61 -13.18
CA LEU A 246 -11.32 -16.52 -12.98
C LEU A 246 -11.08 -15.34 -13.93
N LEU A 247 -9.82 -15.08 -14.29
CA LEU A 247 -9.44 -14.06 -15.29
C LEU A 247 -9.77 -14.52 -16.72
N ASP A 248 -9.77 -15.82 -16.98
CA ASP A 248 -10.09 -16.43 -18.29
C ASP A 248 -11.60 -16.71 -18.45
N HIS A 249 -12.41 -15.64 -18.49
CA HIS A 249 -13.86 -15.75 -18.64
C HIS A 249 -14.36 -14.90 -19.83
N PRO A 250 -14.93 -15.51 -20.89
CA PRO A 250 -15.50 -14.75 -21.99
C PRO A 250 -16.81 -14.08 -21.53
N LEU A 251 -16.90 -12.75 -21.61
CA LEU A 251 -18.07 -12.02 -21.10
C LEU A 251 -19.34 -12.18 -21.97
N GLN A 252 -19.20 -12.62 -23.22
CA GLN A 252 -20.30 -12.89 -24.16
C GLN A 252 -21.43 -11.84 -24.10
N ASP A 253 -22.65 -12.26 -23.71
CA ASP A 253 -23.86 -11.43 -23.72
C ASP A 253 -24.05 -10.57 -22.45
N SER A 254 -23.32 -10.85 -21.37
CA SER A 254 -23.44 -10.12 -20.10
C SER A 254 -22.16 -10.16 -19.28
N GLU A 255 -21.64 -8.99 -18.94
CA GLU A 255 -20.43 -8.87 -18.12
C GLU A 255 -20.55 -9.53 -16.74
N TYR A 256 -21.77 -9.61 -16.21
CA TYR A 256 -22.04 -10.13 -14.87
C TYR A 256 -22.08 -11.65 -14.78
N GLN A 257 -22.00 -12.35 -15.92
CA GLN A 257 -21.72 -13.79 -15.93
C GLN A 257 -20.35 -14.09 -15.33
N SER A 258 -19.41 -13.14 -15.37
CA SER A 258 -18.11 -13.28 -14.74
C SER A 258 -18.22 -13.21 -13.21
N PRO A 259 -17.71 -14.23 -12.47
CA PRO A 259 -17.71 -14.23 -11.01
C PRO A 259 -16.93 -13.04 -10.42
N ILE A 260 -15.82 -12.63 -11.04
CA ILE A 260 -15.03 -11.46 -10.58
C ILE A 260 -15.85 -10.17 -10.71
N ILE A 261 -16.55 -9.97 -11.82
CA ILE A 261 -17.35 -8.75 -12.04
C ILE A 261 -18.56 -8.74 -11.10
N SER A 262 -19.19 -9.89 -10.89
CA SER A 262 -20.28 -10.07 -9.92
C SER A 262 -19.82 -9.76 -8.48
N GLY A 263 -18.67 -10.29 -8.05
CA GLY A 263 -18.08 -9.98 -6.74
C GLY A 263 -17.70 -8.51 -6.60
N LEU A 264 -17.18 -7.87 -7.66
CA LEU A 264 -16.93 -6.42 -7.68
C LEU A 264 -18.22 -5.60 -7.55
N ALA A 265 -19.36 -6.10 -8.03
CA ALA A 265 -20.66 -5.47 -7.82
C ALA A 265 -21.05 -5.46 -6.34
N VAL A 266 -20.86 -6.60 -5.65
CA VAL A 266 -21.12 -6.74 -4.21
C VAL A 266 -20.21 -5.83 -3.40
N LEU A 267 -18.92 -5.77 -3.75
CA LEU A 267 -17.96 -4.87 -3.12
C LEU A 267 -18.31 -3.38 -3.29
N MET A 268 -19.13 -3.02 -4.29
CA MET A 268 -19.58 -1.65 -4.50
C MET A 268 -20.61 -1.19 -3.47
N ILE A 269 -21.23 -2.11 -2.73
CA ILE A 269 -22.14 -1.77 -1.62
C ILE A 269 -21.31 -1.20 -0.46
N LYS A 270 -21.63 0.03 -0.04
CA LYS A 270 -20.96 0.72 1.07
C LYS A 270 -21.72 0.52 2.38
N GLY A 271 -21.92 -0.74 2.77
CA GLY A 271 -22.63 -1.11 4.01
C GLY A 271 -24.08 -0.60 3.98
N ASP A 272 -24.49 0.13 5.01
CA ASP A 272 -25.76 0.86 5.09
C ASP A 272 -25.73 2.23 4.38
N LYS A 273 -24.55 2.71 3.96
CA LYS A 273 -24.34 4.06 3.40
C LYS A 273 -24.53 4.16 1.88
N GLY A 274 -25.29 3.27 1.27
CA GLY A 274 -25.52 3.28 -0.18
C GLY A 274 -24.39 2.59 -0.98
N TRP A 275 -23.92 3.23 -2.04
CA TRP A 275 -22.93 2.67 -2.96
C TRP A 275 -21.62 3.46 -2.91
N HIS A 276 -20.51 2.81 -3.20
CA HIS A 276 -19.24 3.50 -3.40
C HIS A 276 -19.29 4.38 -4.66
N ASP A 277 -18.75 5.59 -4.54
CA ASP A 277 -18.56 6.47 -5.68
C ASP A 277 -17.36 6.05 -6.55
N ALA A 278 -17.21 6.70 -7.70
CA ALA A 278 -16.13 6.44 -8.63
C ALA A 278 -14.73 6.74 -8.04
N GLU A 279 -14.61 7.74 -7.17
CA GLU A 279 -13.32 8.12 -6.58
C GLU A 279 -12.83 7.03 -5.63
N ASP A 280 -13.68 6.57 -4.73
CA ASP A 280 -13.39 5.51 -3.77
C ASP A 280 -13.14 4.17 -4.48
N PHE A 281 -14.00 3.81 -5.44
CA PHE A 281 -14.02 2.44 -5.97
C PHE A 281 -12.95 2.14 -7.04
N THR A 282 -12.47 3.15 -7.77
CA THR A 282 -11.38 2.95 -8.77
C THR A 282 -10.09 2.39 -8.18
N THR A 283 -9.90 2.54 -6.87
CA THR A 283 -8.78 1.94 -6.13
C THR A 283 -8.91 0.41 -6.06
N LYS A 284 -10.12 -0.14 -5.88
CA LYS A 284 -10.36 -1.60 -5.89
C LYS A 284 -10.11 -2.20 -7.27
N TYR A 285 -10.56 -1.55 -8.35
CA TYR A 285 -10.19 -1.99 -9.70
C TYR A 285 -8.68 -1.94 -9.95
N SER A 286 -7.97 -0.98 -9.35
CA SER A 286 -6.50 -0.92 -9.44
C SER A 286 -5.82 -2.06 -8.69
N ALA A 287 -6.34 -2.44 -7.52
CA ALA A 287 -5.91 -3.61 -6.78
C ALA A 287 -6.05 -4.88 -7.62
N VAL A 288 -7.25 -5.09 -8.19
CA VAL A 288 -7.53 -6.27 -9.03
C VAL A 288 -6.55 -6.35 -10.19
N ILE A 289 -6.39 -5.25 -10.93
CA ILE A 289 -5.46 -5.19 -12.06
C ILE A 289 -4.02 -5.47 -11.64
N LYS A 290 -3.56 -4.89 -10.53
CA LYS A 290 -2.17 -4.99 -10.12
C LYS A 290 -1.81 -6.41 -9.70
N LEU A 291 -2.65 -7.06 -8.89
CA LEU A 291 -2.41 -8.44 -8.47
C LEU A 291 -2.70 -9.45 -9.60
N ALA A 292 -3.63 -9.18 -10.53
CA ALA A 292 -3.80 -10.01 -11.72
C ALA A 292 -2.51 -10.05 -12.58
N GLN A 293 -1.88 -8.90 -12.80
CA GLN A 293 -0.59 -8.83 -13.50
C GLN A 293 0.51 -9.56 -12.73
N LEU A 294 0.54 -9.42 -11.40
CA LEU A 294 1.50 -10.12 -10.54
C LEU A 294 1.32 -11.65 -10.62
N MET A 295 0.08 -12.14 -10.48
CA MET A 295 -0.25 -13.56 -10.58
C MET A 295 0.05 -14.14 -11.96
N VAL A 296 -0.10 -13.38 -13.05
CA VAL A 296 0.32 -13.83 -14.39
C VAL A 296 1.83 -14.03 -14.49
N VAL A 297 2.63 -13.17 -13.83
CA VAL A 297 4.08 -13.38 -13.74
C VAL A 297 4.38 -14.61 -12.89
N GLN A 298 3.67 -14.81 -11.79
CA GLN A 298 3.81 -16.00 -10.95
C GLN A 298 3.46 -17.29 -11.70
N GLU A 299 2.36 -17.32 -12.46
CA GLU A 299 1.97 -18.50 -13.23
C GLU A 299 3.04 -18.84 -14.28
N ALA A 300 3.61 -17.83 -14.94
CA ALA A 300 4.72 -18.02 -15.86
C ALA A 300 6.00 -18.51 -15.15
N TYR A 301 6.24 -18.07 -13.92
CA TYR A 301 7.34 -18.55 -13.10
C TYR A 301 7.17 -20.03 -12.77
N GLU A 302 6.04 -20.39 -12.15
CA GLU A 302 5.70 -21.76 -11.76
C GLU A 302 5.74 -22.73 -12.95
N GLN A 303 5.12 -22.35 -14.07
CA GLN A 303 5.11 -23.20 -15.26
C GLN A 303 6.52 -23.43 -15.82
N ARG A 304 7.40 -22.45 -15.73
CA ARG A 304 8.80 -22.65 -16.14
C ARG A 304 9.53 -23.57 -15.16
N GLN A 305 9.35 -23.39 -13.86
CA GLN A 305 9.99 -24.26 -12.86
C GLN A 305 9.52 -25.72 -13.00
N GLU A 306 8.23 -25.94 -13.29
CA GLU A 306 7.70 -27.27 -13.61
C GLU A 306 8.33 -27.87 -14.87
N GLN A 307 8.55 -27.07 -15.93
CA GLN A 307 9.27 -27.52 -17.13
C GLN A 307 10.74 -27.88 -16.85
N ILE A 308 11.43 -27.07 -16.04
CA ILE A 308 12.83 -27.32 -15.66
C ILE A 308 12.94 -28.62 -14.88
N ARG A 309 12.12 -28.80 -13.83
CA ARG A 309 12.05 -30.03 -13.03
C ARG A 309 11.78 -31.26 -13.88
N THR A 310 10.84 -31.15 -14.82
CA THR A 310 10.53 -32.24 -15.76
C THR A 310 11.76 -32.60 -16.61
N TYR A 311 12.49 -31.62 -17.14
CA TYR A 311 13.66 -31.87 -17.98
C TYR A 311 14.88 -32.34 -17.22
N GLN A 312 15.07 -31.91 -15.96
CA GLN A 312 16.18 -32.36 -15.10
C GLN A 312 16.20 -33.88 -14.88
N SER A 313 15.05 -34.56 -15.04
CA SER A 313 15.00 -36.03 -15.01
C SER A 313 15.81 -36.69 -16.14
N GLU A 314 16.10 -35.97 -17.23
CA GLU A 314 16.77 -36.48 -18.43
C GLU A 314 18.08 -35.75 -18.78
N MET A 315 18.33 -34.56 -18.23
CA MET A 315 19.47 -33.72 -18.61
C MET A 315 19.98 -32.85 -17.46
N THR A 316 21.13 -32.20 -17.65
CA THR A 316 21.67 -31.29 -16.64
C THR A 316 20.76 -30.08 -16.43
N GLU A 317 20.81 -29.47 -15.25
CA GLU A 317 20.02 -28.27 -14.94
C GLU A 317 20.23 -27.14 -15.96
N VAL A 318 21.47 -26.92 -16.40
CA VAL A 318 21.82 -25.89 -17.38
C VAL A 318 21.14 -26.15 -18.74
N GLU A 319 21.06 -27.42 -19.16
CA GLU A 319 20.38 -27.82 -20.39
C GLU A 319 18.86 -27.73 -20.24
N ALA A 320 18.32 -28.16 -19.10
CA ALA A 320 16.90 -28.06 -18.76
C ALA A 320 16.43 -26.60 -18.79
N ARG A 321 17.17 -25.68 -18.16
CA ARG A 321 16.89 -24.23 -18.17
C ARG A 321 16.90 -23.61 -19.56
N LYS A 322 17.79 -24.08 -20.45
CA LYS A 322 17.86 -23.64 -21.86
C LYS A 322 16.72 -24.19 -22.71
N LYS A 323 16.27 -25.42 -22.42
CA LYS A 323 15.15 -26.08 -23.12
C LYS A 323 13.80 -25.53 -22.66
N ALA A 324 13.66 -25.20 -21.38
CA ALA A 324 12.45 -24.62 -20.80
C ALA A 324 12.08 -23.30 -21.49
N THR A 325 10.78 -23.06 -21.61
CA THR A 325 10.24 -21.85 -22.23
C THR A 325 10.65 -20.63 -21.40
N SER A 326 11.11 -19.57 -22.04
CA SER A 326 11.55 -18.38 -21.32
C SER A 326 10.37 -17.67 -20.63
N TYR A 327 10.64 -17.03 -19.48
CA TYR A 327 9.64 -16.24 -18.76
C TYR A 327 8.98 -15.20 -19.68
N TYR A 328 9.76 -14.51 -20.51
CA TYR A 328 9.24 -13.56 -21.50
C TYR A 328 8.17 -14.18 -22.41
N ARG A 329 8.39 -15.40 -22.93
CA ARG A 329 7.43 -16.05 -23.84
C ARG A 329 6.15 -16.46 -23.11
N LEU A 330 6.28 -17.02 -21.90
CA LEU A 330 5.14 -17.42 -21.07
C LEU A 330 4.31 -16.22 -20.64
N VAL A 331 4.95 -15.18 -20.07
CA VAL A 331 4.28 -13.93 -19.68
C VAL A 331 3.62 -13.27 -20.88
N LYS A 332 4.29 -13.21 -22.04
CA LYS A 332 3.68 -12.63 -23.26
C LYS A 332 2.40 -13.37 -23.67
N GLN A 333 2.41 -14.70 -23.60
CA GLN A 333 1.23 -15.51 -23.90
C GLN A 333 0.10 -15.24 -22.88
N PHE A 334 0.40 -15.32 -21.59
CA PHE A 334 -0.58 -15.15 -20.52
C PHE A 334 -1.12 -13.72 -20.41
N VAL A 335 -0.29 -12.71 -20.62
CA VAL A 335 -0.72 -11.31 -20.67
C VAL A 335 -1.66 -11.09 -21.85
N ALA A 336 -1.31 -11.63 -23.03
CA ALA A 336 -2.19 -11.56 -24.18
C ALA A 336 -3.53 -12.23 -23.90
N GLN A 337 -3.54 -13.37 -23.19
CA GLN A 337 -4.76 -14.12 -22.88
C GLN A 337 -5.62 -13.46 -21.79
N PHE A 338 -5.04 -13.15 -20.63
CA PHE A 338 -5.79 -12.88 -19.39
C PHE A 338 -5.85 -11.41 -19.00
N THR A 339 -4.81 -10.60 -19.25
CA THR A 339 -4.67 -9.27 -18.63
C THR A 339 -4.64 -8.10 -19.61
N THR A 340 -4.78 -8.34 -20.90
CA THR A 340 -4.91 -7.29 -21.93
C THR A 340 -6.35 -7.15 -22.41
N MET A 341 -6.66 -5.98 -22.98
CA MET A 341 -7.94 -5.78 -23.69
C MET A 341 -8.00 -6.73 -24.90
N ALA A 342 -9.15 -7.36 -25.10
CA ALA A 342 -9.36 -8.28 -26.21
C ALA A 342 -9.12 -7.59 -27.54
N HIS A 343 -8.37 -8.28 -28.39
CA HIS A 343 -7.99 -7.83 -29.73
C HIS A 343 -7.98 -9.04 -30.67
N GLY A 344 -8.12 -8.79 -31.97
CA GLY A 344 -8.05 -9.84 -33.00
C GLY A 344 -9.25 -10.78 -33.03
N GLY A 345 -10.45 -10.30 -32.69
CA GLY A 345 -11.70 -11.09 -32.76
C GLY A 345 -11.97 -12.01 -31.56
N ARG A 346 -11.21 -11.88 -30.47
CA ARG A 346 -11.48 -12.56 -29.20
C ARG A 346 -12.62 -11.90 -28.44
N ASP A 347 -13.35 -12.69 -27.67
CA ASP A 347 -14.38 -12.18 -26.77
C ASP A 347 -13.77 -11.27 -25.69
N PRO A 348 -14.50 -10.24 -25.23
CA PRO A 348 -14.08 -9.41 -24.10
C PRO A 348 -13.87 -10.25 -22.84
N THR A 349 -12.82 -9.93 -22.08
CA THR A 349 -12.47 -10.58 -20.80
C THR A 349 -12.86 -9.70 -19.61
N PRO A 350 -12.87 -10.23 -18.37
CA PRO A 350 -13.19 -9.44 -17.19
C PRO A 350 -12.21 -8.28 -17.01
N MET A 351 -10.93 -8.52 -17.30
CA MET A 351 -9.89 -7.49 -17.25
C MET A 351 -10.16 -6.32 -18.19
N GLN A 352 -10.66 -6.58 -19.41
CA GLN A 352 -11.05 -5.51 -20.32
C GLN A 352 -12.14 -4.62 -19.72
N TRP A 353 -13.20 -5.22 -19.17
CA TRP A 353 -14.28 -4.47 -18.52
C TRP A 353 -13.74 -3.66 -17.34
N ILE A 354 -12.90 -4.26 -16.49
CA ILE A 354 -12.27 -3.59 -15.33
C ILE A 354 -11.43 -2.39 -15.78
N TYR A 355 -10.61 -2.52 -16.84
CA TYR A 355 -9.83 -1.39 -17.38
C TYR A 355 -10.72 -0.24 -17.86
N GLN A 356 -11.78 -0.57 -18.61
CA GLN A 356 -12.69 0.43 -19.17
C GLN A 356 -13.49 1.14 -18.07
N THR A 357 -14.07 0.37 -17.14
CA THR A 357 -14.85 0.90 -16.00
C THR A 357 -13.98 1.75 -15.08
N ARG A 358 -12.75 1.31 -14.79
CA ARG A 358 -11.78 2.12 -14.03
C ARG A 358 -11.41 3.41 -14.74
N SER A 359 -11.15 3.36 -16.06
CA SER A 359 -10.80 4.56 -16.84
C SER A 359 -11.96 5.56 -16.89
N TYR A 360 -13.18 5.06 -16.98
CA TYR A 360 -14.39 5.88 -16.88
C TYR A 360 -14.53 6.52 -15.48
N GLY A 361 -14.32 5.75 -14.42
CA GLY A 361 -14.34 6.26 -13.04
C GLY A 361 -13.28 7.34 -12.81
N PHE A 362 -12.08 7.18 -13.36
CA PHE A 362 -11.06 8.23 -13.35
C PHE A 362 -11.51 9.48 -14.10
N LYS A 363 -12.14 9.33 -15.27
CA LYS A 363 -12.69 10.48 -15.99
C LYS A 363 -13.69 11.24 -15.12
N ILE A 364 -14.63 10.55 -14.48
CA ILE A 364 -15.58 11.17 -13.53
C ILE A 364 -14.82 11.92 -12.43
N ARG A 365 -13.84 11.28 -11.80
CA ARG A 365 -13.05 11.89 -10.72
C ARG A 365 -12.33 13.17 -11.16
N TYR A 366 -11.76 13.19 -12.36
CA TYR A 366 -11.03 14.36 -12.85
C TYR A 366 -11.94 15.45 -13.43
N THR A 367 -13.19 15.15 -13.77
CA THR A 367 -14.13 16.13 -14.34
C THR A 367 -15.23 16.56 -13.38
N THR A 368 -15.43 15.87 -12.26
CA THR A 368 -16.50 16.14 -11.30
C THR A 368 -15.90 16.76 -10.04
N PRO A 369 -16.28 18.00 -9.68
CA PRO A 369 -15.86 18.59 -8.41
C PRO A 369 -16.33 17.75 -7.22
N ALA A 370 -15.42 17.42 -6.30
CA ALA A 370 -15.78 16.75 -5.06
C ALA A 370 -16.70 17.65 -4.20
N ALA A 371 -17.56 17.03 -3.40
CA ALA A 371 -18.39 17.75 -2.44
C ALA A 371 -17.51 18.51 -1.44
N GLY A 372 -17.89 19.75 -1.12
CA GLY A 372 -17.15 20.59 -0.19
C GLY A 372 -17.14 20.01 1.22
N LYS A 373 -15.95 19.61 1.71
CA LYS A 373 -15.74 19.14 3.10
C LYS A 373 -15.31 20.25 4.05
N ILE A 374 -14.88 21.39 3.50
CA ILE A 374 -14.38 22.53 4.27
C ILE A 374 -15.41 23.64 4.20
N GLN A 375 -15.77 24.20 5.35
CA GLN A 375 -16.64 25.38 5.44
C GLN A 375 -15.89 26.49 6.19
N TRP A 376 -16.05 27.73 5.71
CA TRP A 376 -15.51 28.92 6.35
C TRP A 376 -16.62 29.69 7.04
N ILE A 377 -16.45 29.95 8.34
CA ILE A 377 -17.32 30.86 9.09
C ILE A 377 -16.42 31.96 9.67
N ARG A 378 -16.33 33.09 8.96
CA ARG A 378 -15.43 34.20 9.30
C ARG A 378 -13.98 33.69 9.44
N ASP A 379 -13.40 33.77 10.65
CA ASP A 379 -12.04 33.33 10.99
C ASP A 379 -11.96 31.86 11.45
N GLU A 380 -13.02 31.07 11.22
CA GLU A 380 -13.08 29.66 11.61
C GLU A 380 -13.17 28.75 10.40
N VAL A 381 -12.40 27.67 10.46
CA VAL A 381 -12.43 26.56 9.51
C VAL A 381 -13.18 25.41 10.15
N LEU A 382 -14.23 24.93 9.49
CA LEU A 382 -14.91 23.69 9.85
C LEU A 382 -14.50 22.58 8.89
N TYR A 383 -14.07 21.48 9.48
CA TYR A 383 -13.84 20.20 8.84
C TYR A 383 -14.69 19.16 9.61
N PRO A 384 -15.16 18.04 9.02
CA PRO A 384 -16.06 17.12 9.71
C PRO A 384 -15.56 16.75 11.12
N GLY A 385 -16.35 17.08 12.15
CA GLY A 385 -16.01 16.83 13.55
C GLY A 385 -15.06 17.83 14.22
N THR A 386 -14.50 18.79 13.47
CA THR A 386 -13.46 19.71 13.96
C THR A 386 -13.76 21.16 13.58
N ARG A 387 -13.58 22.07 14.54
CA ARG A 387 -13.69 23.52 14.35
C ARG A 387 -12.41 24.17 14.86
N VAL A 388 -11.75 24.94 14.00
CA VAL A 388 -10.46 25.57 14.31
C VAL A 388 -10.50 27.05 14.01
N GLN A 389 -10.03 27.88 14.94
CA GLN A 389 -9.83 29.32 14.71
C GLN A 389 -8.47 29.59 14.07
N MET A 390 -8.41 30.57 13.15
CA MET A 390 -7.15 30.98 12.53
C MET A 390 -6.09 31.47 13.54
N SER A 391 -6.51 32.03 14.69
CA SER A 391 -5.60 32.40 15.77
C SER A 391 -4.88 31.20 16.37
N GLN A 392 -5.57 30.07 16.54
CA GLN A 392 -5.00 28.83 17.07
C GLN A 392 -3.95 28.25 16.12
N LEU A 393 -4.22 28.26 14.81
CA LEU A 393 -3.25 27.83 13.79
C LEU A 393 -1.99 28.71 13.79
N ARG A 394 -2.15 30.04 13.87
CA ARG A 394 -1.00 30.96 13.97
C ARG A 394 -0.19 30.71 15.25
N SER A 395 -0.85 30.59 16.39
CA SER A 395 -0.17 30.31 17.67
C SER A 395 0.59 28.99 17.65
N MET A 396 0.04 27.95 17.02
CA MET A 396 0.71 26.67 16.83
C MET A 396 2.02 26.82 16.03
N VAL A 397 1.97 27.52 14.89
CA VAL A 397 3.17 27.73 14.06
C VAL A 397 4.24 28.54 14.80
N HIS A 398 3.85 29.63 15.48
CA HIS A 398 4.80 30.41 16.29
C HIS A 398 5.38 29.62 17.47
N GLY A 399 4.58 28.76 18.10
CA GLY A 399 5.06 27.84 19.14
C GLY A 399 6.11 26.87 18.61
N LEU A 400 5.85 26.24 17.45
CA LEU A 400 6.80 25.35 16.79
C LEU A 400 8.12 26.05 16.42
N ILE A 401 8.05 27.30 15.93
CA ILE A 401 9.26 28.11 15.65
C ILE A 401 10.03 28.37 16.94
N GLY A 402 9.33 28.71 18.03
CA GLY A 402 9.95 28.94 19.33
C GLY A 402 10.65 27.70 19.89
N GLU A 403 9.99 26.53 19.83
CA GLU A 403 10.59 25.26 20.23
C GLU A 403 11.80 24.90 19.37
N ALA A 404 11.73 25.08 18.04
CA ALA A 404 12.83 24.78 17.14
C ALA A 404 14.05 25.69 17.40
N ARG A 405 13.82 26.99 17.68
CA ARG A 405 14.88 27.92 18.08
C ARG A 405 15.50 27.52 19.42
N ASP A 406 14.70 27.16 20.40
CA ASP A 406 15.20 26.71 21.71
C ASP A 406 16.10 25.49 21.56
N GLU A 407 15.65 24.50 20.77
CA GLU A 407 16.40 23.28 20.51
C GLU A 407 17.72 23.56 19.77
N LEU A 408 17.67 24.34 18.68
CA LEU A 408 18.85 24.72 17.91
C LEU A 408 19.85 25.49 18.77
N PHE A 409 19.43 26.61 19.36
CA PHE A 409 20.36 27.52 20.02
C PHE A 409 20.82 26.99 21.38
N ARG A 410 19.91 26.47 22.22
CA ARG A 410 20.28 26.06 23.58
C ARG A 410 20.81 24.64 23.67
N LYS A 411 20.34 23.71 22.82
CA LYS A 411 20.72 22.28 22.92
C LYS A 411 21.79 21.88 21.93
N LEU A 412 21.70 22.35 20.68
CA LEU A 412 22.68 22.01 19.64
C LEU A 412 23.87 22.98 19.59
N MET A 413 23.60 24.29 19.54
CA MET A 413 24.66 25.30 19.51
C MET A 413 25.17 25.66 20.91
N VAL A 414 24.43 25.27 21.96
CA VAL A 414 24.76 25.51 23.38
C VAL A 414 25.16 26.96 23.65
N VAL A 415 24.29 27.90 23.24
CA VAL A 415 24.43 29.33 23.53
C VAL A 415 23.37 29.79 24.53
N THR A 416 23.74 30.72 25.41
CA THR A 416 22.83 31.36 26.38
C THR A 416 22.17 32.62 25.82
N ASP A 417 22.78 33.23 24.81
CA ASP A 417 22.28 34.40 24.07
C ASP A 417 22.41 34.11 22.56
N GLU A 418 21.32 34.30 21.80
CA GLU A 418 21.30 34.15 20.34
C GLU A 418 22.29 35.12 19.66
N GLY A 419 22.62 36.24 20.31
CA GLY A 419 23.62 37.21 19.82
C GLY A 419 25.07 36.70 19.78
N GLY A 420 25.36 35.55 20.41
CA GLY A 420 26.69 34.90 20.37
C GLY A 420 26.93 34.02 19.15
N VAL A 421 25.92 33.83 18.29
CA VAL A 421 25.99 32.99 17.10
C VAL A 421 26.55 33.78 15.91
N PRO A 422 27.43 33.20 15.08
CA PRO A 422 27.89 33.84 13.85
C PRO A 422 26.72 34.22 12.94
N SER A 423 26.59 35.51 12.63
CA SER A 423 25.54 36.00 11.72
C SER A 423 25.79 35.52 10.29
N ILE A 424 24.72 35.13 9.60
CA ILE A 424 24.74 34.81 8.17
C ILE A 424 24.17 36.00 7.40
N ASP A 425 24.92 36.51 6.42
CA ASP A 425 24.45 37.54 5.50
C ASP A 425 23.62 36.92 4.38
N TRP A 426 22.38 36.56 4.71
CA TRP A 426 21.47 35.87 3.80
C TRP A 426 21.26 36.65 2.50
N ASP A 427 21.12 37.98 2.57
CA ASP A 427 20.80 38.81 1.40
C ASP A 427 21.92 38.80 0.35
N ASN A 428 23.17 38.58 0.76
CA ASN A 428 24.33 38.46 -0.13
C ASN A 428 24.82 37.02 -0.34
N THR A 429 24.19 36.04 0.32
CA THR A 429 24.52 34.63 0.12
C THR A 429 24.01 34.19 -1.24
N VAL A 430 24.90 33.63 -2.06
CA VAL A 430 24.61 33.17 -3.41
C VAL A 430 24.78 31.67 -3.52
N ASP A 431 24.09 31.06 -4.47
CA ASP A 431 24.26 29.66 -4.80
C ASP A 431 24.54 29.47 -6.30
N GLN A 432 25.10 28.32 -6.66
CA GLN A 432 25.13 27.80 -8.03
C GLN A 432 24.24 26.56 -8.10
N PRO A 433 22.94 26.72 -8.44
CA PRO A 433 22.01 25.60 -8.47
C PRO A 433 22.36 24.53 -9.51
N SER A 434 23.09 24.88 -10.56
CA SER A 434 23.48 23.95 -11.64
C SER A 434 24.82 23.24 -11.39
N GLU A 435 25.53 23.53 -10.31
CA GLU A 435 26.81 22.87 -10.02
C GLU A 435 26.58 21.41 -9.62
N THR A 436 27.31 20.50 -10.27
CA THR A 436 27.15 19.04 -10.20
C THR A 436 28.26 18.35 -9.43
N LYS A 437 29.31 19.06 -9.01
CA LYS A 437 30.42 18.50 -8.25
C LYS A 437 29.91 17.72 -7.03
N VAL A 438 30.36 16.47 -6.88
CA VAL A 438 30.00 15.65 -5.73
C VAL A 438 30.51 16.33 -4.45
N GLY A 439 29.65 16.40 -3.44
CA GLY A 439 29.96 17.06 -2.19
C GLY A 439 29.79 18.59 -2.23
N TRP A 440 29.27 19.17 -3.30
CA TRP A 440 29.00 20.59 -3.37
C TRP A 440 27.74 21.03 -2.61
N SER A 441 27.80 22.19 -1.96
CA SER A 441 26.68 22.94 -1.38
C SER A 441 26.94 24.45 -1.49
N PHE A 442 25.93 25.30 -1.33
CA PHE A 442 26.10 26.77 -1.30
C PHE A 442 27.10 27.21 -0.23
N LEU A 443 27.23 26.40 0.83
CA LEU A 443 28.23 26.59 1.85
C LEU A 443 29.64 26.69 1.24
N ASP A 444 29.95 25.87 0.25
CA ASP A 444 31.29 25.74 -0.33
C ASP A 444 31.60 26.84 -1.39
N ASP A 445 30.67 27.77 -1.64
CA ASP A 445 30.84 28.87 -2.60
C ASP A 445 31.80 29.93 -2.11
N GLU A 446 32.87 30.15 -2.88
CA GLU A 446 33.93 31.11 -2.59
C GLU A 446 33.41 32.56 -2.49
N ARG A 447 32.24 32.84 -3.07
CA ARG A 447 31.57 34.15 -2.97
C ARG A 447 30.93 34.35 -1.60
N ASN A 448 30.59 33.27 -0.90
CA ASN A 448 29.96 33.32 0.41
C ASN A 448 31.02 33.41 1.51
N LYS A 449 30.85 34.37 2.43
CA LYS A 449 31.75 34.58 3.57
C LYS A 449 31.00 34.34 4.86
N PHE A 450 31.30 33.24 5.54
CA PHE A 450 30.72 32.91 6.83
C PHE A 450 31.63 33.40 7.97
N GLY A 451 31.03 33.91 9.04
CA GLY A 451 31.75 34.46 10.20
C GLY A 451 32.47 33.42 11.06
N ALA A 452 32.29 32.13 10.77
CA ALA A 452 32.97 31.03 11.44
C ALA A 452 33.28 29.90 10.46
N HIS A 453 34.28 29.08 10.79
CA HIS A 453 34.58 27.88 10.01
C HIS A 453 33.51 26.82 10.27
N LYS A 454 32.67 26.58 9.26
CA LYS A 454 31.42 25.79 9.28
C LYS A 454 31.44 24.59 10.22
N GLU A 455 32.40 23.68 10.02
CA GLU A 455 32.47 22.38 10.71
C GLU A 455 33.10 22.45 12.09
N TRP A 456 33.90 23.49 12.37
CA TRP A 456 34.76 23.54 13.56
C TRP A 456 34.26 24.47 14.65
N TRP A 457 33.29 25.36 14.37
CA TRP A 457 32.86 26.38 15.32
C TRP A 457 32.42 25.81 16.69
N LEU A 458 31.55 24.80 16.70
CA LEU A 458 31.11 24.18 17.96
C LEU A 458 32.25 23.40 18.63
N PHE A 459 33.06 22.70 17.85
CA PHE A 459 34.22 21.97 18.37
C PHE A 459 35.22 22.92 19.06
N GLU A 460 35.57 24.04 18.42
CA GLU A 460 36.45 25.06 19.00
C GLU A 460 35.91 25.57 20.34
N ARG A 461 34.59 25.79 20.44
CA ARG A 461 33.94 26.18 21.70
C ARG A 461 33.98 25.09 22.75
N ILE A 462 33.73 23.83 22.40
CA ILE A 462 33.86 22.68 23.32
C ILE A 462 35.28 22.61 23.90
N TYR A 463 36.30 22.88 23.08
CA TYR A 463 37.67 22.91 23.55
C TYR A 463 38.01 24.17 24.36
N GLN A 464 37.50 25.35 24.02
CA GLN A 464 37.89 26.61 24.67
C GLN A 464 37.10 26.92 25.95
N GLU A 465 35.82 26.55 26.00
CA GLU A 465 34.91 26.85 27.11
C GLU A 465 34.89 25.73 28.14
N GLN A 466 35.28 26.02 29.39
CA GLN A 466 35.36 25.02 30.46
C GLN A 466 34.03 24.28 30.68
N ALA A 467 32.89 25.00 30.67
CA ALA A 467 31.58 24.40 30.89
C ALA A 467 31.20 23.39 29.80
N LEU A 468 31.48 23.69 28.53
CA LEU A 468 31.23 22.77 27.42
C LEU A 468 32.19 21.59 27.44
N ARG A 469 33.45 21.82 27.82
CA ARG A 469 34.43 20.76 27.98
C ARG A 469 33.99 19.74 29.02
N GLU A 470 33.55 20.20 30.19
CA GLU A 470 33.02 19.34 31.26
C GLU A 470 31.74 18.61 30.83
N GLN A 471 30.91 19.25 29.99
CA GLN A 471 29.68 18.65 29.46
C GLN A 471 29.94 17.54 28.43
N PHE A 472 30.84 17.77 27.47
CA PHE A 472 31.03 16.90 26.32
C PHE A 472 32.21 15.94 26.44
N LEU A 473 33.30 16.35 27.11
CA LEU A 473 34.54 15.57 27.17
C LEU A 473 34.73 14.93 28.56
N ASP A 474 35.36 13.76 28.57
CA ASP A 474 35.87 13.10 29.77
C ASP A 474 37.26 13.63 30.17
N ASP A 475 37.83 13.05 31.23
CA ASP A 475 39.11 13.45 31.79
C ASP A 475 40.28 13.20 30.83
N ASP A 476 40.12 12.30 29.86
CA ASP A 476 41.09 11.99 28.81
C ASP A 476 40.90 12.86 27.54
N GLY A 477 39.91 13.75 27.54
CA GLY A 477 39.59 14.63 26.43
C GLY A 477 38.82 13.95 25.29
N LEU A 478 38.25 12.77 25.53
CA LEU A 478 37.40 12.04 24.60
C LEU A 478 35.92 12.40 24.79
N LEU A 479 35.11 12.26 23.73
CA LEU A 479 33.68 12.52 23.80
C LEU A 479 33.00 11.50 24.73
N LYS A 480 32.28 12.01 25.74
CA LYS A 480 31.45 11.18 26.63
C LYS A 480 30.35 10.48 25.81
N PRO A 481 30.19 9.14 25.89
CA PRO A 481 29.15 8.43 25.16
C PRO A 481 27.74 9.02 25.38
N GLY A 482 27.37 9.28 26.64
CA GLY A 482 26.08 9.86 26.98
C GLY A 482 25.86 11.30 26.47
N ALA A 483 26.94 12.08 26.26
CA ALA A 483 26.84 13.42 25.67
C ALA A 483 26.61 13.34 24.16
N GLY A 484 27.26 12.41 23.47
CA GLY A 484 27.04 12.12 22.05
C GLY A 484 25.60 11.67 21.78
N GLU A 485 25.10 10.70 22.54
CA GLU A 485 23.71 10.22 22.44
C GLU A 485 22.70 11.33 22.74
N ALA A 486 22.95 12.15 23.75
CA ALA A 486 22.07 13.29 24.08
C ALA A 486 22.05 14.31 22.94
N TYR A 487 23.21 14.63 22.35
CA TYR A 487 23.30 15.53 21.20
C TYR A 487 22.54 14.98 20.01
N GLN A 488 22.68 13.69 19.71
CA GLN A 488 21.93 13.03 18.62
C GLN A 488 20.42 13.12 18.84
N ARG A 489 19.93 12.86 20.06
CA ARG A 489 18.50 13.02 20.40
C ARG A 489 17.99 14.45 20.16
N HIS A 490 18.80 15.45 20.48
CA HIS A 490 18.47 16.85 20.21
C HIS A 490 18.47 17.16 18.70
N VAL A 491 19.36 16.55 17.91
CA VAL A 491 19.36 16.67 16.44
C VAL A 491 18.08 16.08 15.86
N GLU A 492 17.70 14.88 16.29
CA GLU A 492 16.46 14.22 15.85
C GLU A 492 15.25 15.08 16.18
N ARG A 493 15.14 15.57 17.42
CA ARG A 493 14.04 16.45 17.85
C ARG A 493 13.98 17.75 17.05
N PHE A 494 15.13 18.38 16.79
CA PHE A 494 15.19 19.59 15.98
C PHE A 494 14.74 19.33 14.54
N LEU A 495 15.20 18.24 13.93
CA LEU A 495 14.80 17.86 12.57
C LEU A 495 13.31 17.50 12.48
N GLU A 496 12.71 16.89 13.50
CA GLU A 496 11.26 16.66 13.59
C GLU A 496 10.48 17.99 13.57
N LEU A 497 10.89 18.96 14.38
CA LEU A 497 10.25 20.28 14.43
C LEU A 497 10.40 21.01 13.10
N LEU A 498 11.59 20.96 12.49
CA LEU A 498 11.87 21.57 11.20
C LEU A 498 11.05 20.93 10.07
N LEU A 499 10.89 19.61 10.09
CA LEU A 499 10.05 18.86 9.17
C LEU A 499 8.60 19.38 9.18
N ILE A 500 8.03 19.58 10.37
CA ILE A 500 6.67 20.10 10.56
C ILE A 500 6.58 21.54 10.06
N LEU A 501 7.55 22.39 10.42
CA LEU A 501 7.59 23.79 9.99
C LEU A 501 7.66 23.93 8.47
N ILE A 502 8.54 23.16 7.81
CA ILE A 502 8.63 23.12 6.35
C ILE A 502 7.28 22.65 5.75
N HIS A 503 6.69 21.58 6.29
CA HIS A 503 5.42 21.04 5.78
C HIS A 503 4.26 22.05 5.85
N LEU A 504 4.20 22.86 6.91
CA LEU A 504 3.14 23.85 7.12
C LEU A 504 3.40 25.19 6.42
N CYS A 505 4.66 25.60 6.28
CA CYS A 505 5.01 26.97 5.91
C CYS A 505 5.61 27.12 4.50
N ALA A 506 6.08 26.04 3.86
CA ALA A 506 6.71 26.08 2.53
C ALA A 506 5.72 26.15 1.35
N GLY A 507 4.47 26.55 1.60
CA GLY A 507 3.39 26.57 0.62
C GLY A 507 2.67 25.23 0.50
N GLN A 508 2.72 24.58 -0.68
CA GLN A 508 2.03 23.31 -0.88
C GLN A 508 2.71 22.20 -0.07
N PRO A 509 1.98 21.49 0.82
CA PRO A 509 2.54 20.44 1.65
C PRO A 509 3.29 19.37 0.84
N SER A 510 4.51 19.06 1.27
CA SER A 510 5.35 18.01 0.71
C SER A 510 4.90 16.63 1.18
N ARG A 511 4.99 15.61 0.31
CA ARG A 511 4.84 14.22 0.77
C ARG A 511 6.08 13.80 1.58
N ALA A 512 5.93 12.81 2.46
CA ALA A 512 7.01 12.29 3.30
C ALA A 512 8.30 11.99 2.49
N THR A 513 8.20 11.24 1.39
CA THR A 513 9.36 10.92 0.54
C THR A 513 9.98 12.13 -0.16
N GLU A 514 9.22 13.20 -0.39
CA GLU A 514 9.72 14.43 -1.03
C GLU A 514 10.54 15.26 -0.05
N ILE A 515 10.16 15.26 1.23
CA ILE A 515 10.80 16.06 2.28
C ILE A 515 11.93 15.29 2.98
N LEU A 516 11.75 14.01 3.26
CA LEU A 516 12.78 13.15 3.88
C LEU A 516 13.93 12.84 2.91
N GLY A 517 13.70 12.96 1.60
CA GLY A 517 14.72 12.79 0.56
C GLY A 517 15.51 14.06 0.23
N LEU A 518 15.28 15.18 0.94
CA LEU A 518 15.97 16.45 0.69
C LEU A 518 17.45 16.33 1.02
N ARG A 519 18.29 16.73 0.08
CA ARG A 519 19.74 16.78 0.22
C ARG A 519 20.20 18.22 0.33
N TRP A 520 21.06 18.52 1.31
CA TRP A 520 21.72 19.82 1.41
C TRP A 520 23.05 19.88 0.65
N LYS A 521 23.55 18.72 0.18
CA LYS A 521 24.82 18.55 -0.52
C LYS A 521 24.68 17.57 -1.68
N ASN A 522 25.42 17.81 -2.76
CA ASN A 522 25.40 16.98 -3.95
C ASN A 522 25.96 15.58 -3.64
N THR A 523 25.36 14.54 -4.22
CA THR A 523 25.80 13.15 -4.05
C THR A 523 26.03 12.48 -5.40
N ALA A 524 26.88 11.44 -5.42
CA ALA A 524 27.22 10.74 -6.67
C ALA A 524 25.99 10.16 -7.38
N ASN A 525 25.05 9.57 -6.61
CA ASN A 525 23.86 8.91 -7.16
C ASN A 525 22.65 9.86 -7.25
N GLY A 526 22.52 10.79 -6.30
CA GLY A 526 21.39 11.72 -6.21
C GLY A 526 21.59 13.00 -7.02
N GLY A 527 22.79 13.21 -7.59
CA GLY A 527 23.13 14.39 -8.38
C GLY A 527 23.10 15.68 -7.56
N VAL A 528 22.49 16.71 -8.13
CA VAL A 528 22.36 18.04 -7.52
C VAL A 528 21.46 17.97 -6.28
N ARG A 529 21.89 18.65 -5.21
CA ARG A 529 21.18 18.84 -3.94
C ARG A 529 19.80 19.50 -4.13
N ASN A 530 18.98 19.43 -3.09
CA ASN A 530 17.63 19.97 -3.06
C ASN A 530 17.51 21.30 -2.31
N VAL A 531 18.40 21.57 -1.36
CA VAL A 531 18.42 22.85 -0.64
C VAL A 531 19.30 23.85 -1.41
N ILE A 532 18.71 24.98 -1.80
CA ILE A 532 19.37 26.05 -2.56
C ILE A 532 19.13 27.41 -1.89
N ILE A 533 19.98 28.38 -2.21
CA ILE A 533 19.78 29.79 -1.81
C ILE A 533 19.45 30.64 -3.03
N GLU A 534 18.39 31.44 -2.94
CA GLU A 534 18.01 32.39 -3.98
C GLU A 534 17.38 33.65 -3.36
N ASN A 535 17.96 34.82 -3.66
CA ASN A 535 17.51 36.13 -3.16
C ASN A 535 17.34 36.19 -1.63
N GLY A 536 18.30 35.61 -0.89
CA GLY A 536 18.28 35.55 0.58
C GLY A 536 17.22 34.63 1.19
N LEU A 537 16.57 33.81 0.38
CA LEU A 537 15.64 32.78 0.83
C LEU A 537 16.20 31.38 0.63
N VAL A 538 15.85 30.50 1.55
CA VAL A 538 16.11 29.06 1.43
C VAL A 538 15.02 28.43 0.57
N GLY A 539 15.44 27.86 -0.56
CA GLY A 539 14.63 27.13 -1.50
C GLY A 539 14.80 25.62 -1.37
N LEU A 540 13.69 24.89 -1.46
CA LEU A 540 13.63 23.43 -1.50
C LEU A 540 13.15 22.98 -2.88
N VAL A 541 14.01 22.24 -3.58
CA VAL A 541 13.77 21.74 -4.93
C VAL A 541 13.45 20.26 -4.85
N GLY A 542 12.16 19.93 -4.81
CA GLY A 542 11.70 18.54 -4.87
C GLY A 542 11.85 17.98 -6.28
N GLN A 543 12.69 16.95 -6.45
CA GLN A 543 12.82 16.21 -7.71
C GLN A 543 11.95 14.93 -7.74
N TYR A 544 11.65 14.37 -6.56
CA TYR A 544 10.79 13.20 -6.42
C TYR A 544 9.32 13.62 -6.31
N HIS A 545 8.42 12.81 -6.89
CA HIS A 545 6.98 12.87 -6.62
C HIS A 545 6.40 11.46 -6.83
N LYS A 546 5.26 11.12 -6.22
CA LYS A 546 4.63 9.78 -6.30
C LYS A 546 4.40 9.29 -7.74
N GLY A 547 4.23 10.23 -8.68
CA GLY A 547 4.10 9.94 -10.10
C GLY A 547 5.40 9.52 -10.78
N TYR A 548 6.58 9.75 -10.20
CA TYR A 548 7.88 9.48 -10.82
C TYR A 548 8.04 7.99 -11.17
N ARG A 549 7.77 7.08 -10.24
CA ARG A 549 7.79 5.62 -10.51
C ARG A 549 6.79 5.19 -11.58
N SER A 550 5.70 5.95 -11.78
CA SER A 550 4.65 5.63 -12.75
C SER A 550 4.77 6.37 -14.09
N SER A 551 5.51 7.49 -14.16
CA SER A 551 5.54 8.41 -15.30
C SER A 551 6.93 8.78 -15.80
N SER A 552 7.98 8.47 -15.03
CA SER A 552 9.39 8.83 -15.30
C SER A 552 9.63 10.31 -15.60
N ASN A 553 8.65 11.18 -15.31
CA ASN A 553 8.72 12.60 -15.62
C ASN A 553 9.10 13.38 -14.36
N ILE A 554 10.31 13.93 -14.29
CA ILE A 554 10.74 14.73 -13.13
C ILE A 554 9.97 16.05 -13.15
N LYS A 555 9.00 16.21 -12.25
CA LYS A 555 8.37 17.50 -11.97
C LYS A 555 9.19 18.21 -10.89
N ILE A 556 9.93 19.22 -11.31
CA ILE A 556 10.69 20.07 -10.39
C ILE A 556 9.72 21.04 -9.73
N ILE A 557 9.59 20.95 -8.40
CA ILE A 557 8.77 21.87 -7.61
C ILE A 557 9.70 22.68 -6.71
N HIS A 558 9.71 23.99 -6.92
CA HIS A 558 10.40 24.95 -6.06
C HIS A 558 9.46 25.38 -4.93
N ARG A 559 9.94 25.29 -3.70
CA ARG A 559 9.26 25.80 -2.50
C ARG A 559 10.22 26.73 -1.77
N TYR A 560 9.77 27.92 -1.39
CA TYR A 560 10.60 28.86 -0.63
C TYR A 560 10.10 28.92 0.81
N LEU A 561 11.04 28.85 1.75
CA LEU A 561 10.73 28.95 3.17
C LEU A 561 10.56 30.41 3.59
N PRO A 562 9.64 30.72 4.52
CA PRO A 562 9.67 31.99 5.24
C PRO A 562 11.02 32.14 5.92
N LYS A 563 11.51 33.38 6.03
CA LYS A 563 12.85 33.68 6.56
C LYS A 563 13.08 33.07 7.94
N GLU A 564 12.08 33.13 8.82
CA GLU A 564 12.13 32.61 10.18
C GLU A 564 12.31 31.09 10.26
N VAL A 565 11.90 30.37 9.21
CA VAL A 565 12.10 28.90 9.10
C VAL A 565 13.35 28.59 8.31
N GLY A 566 13.63 29.36 7.25
CA GLY A 566 14.85 29.21 6.45
C GLY A 566 16.12 29.43 7.26
N GLU A 567 16.11 30.39 8.19
CA GLU A 567 17.24 30.66 9.10
C GLU A 567 17.57 29.51 10.05
N LEU A 568 16.63 28.58 10.27
CA LEU A 568 16.84 27.40 11.10
C LEU A 568 17.55 26.27 10.33
N LEU A 569 17.41 26.23 9.01
CA LEU A 569 18.00 25.20 8.13
C LEU A 569 19.41 25.60 7.69
#